data_AF-A0A1B1Q0D3-F1
#
_entry.id   AF-A0A1B1Q0D3-F1
#
_cell.length_a   1.000
_cell.length_b   1.000
_cell.length_c   1.000
_cell.angle_alpha   90.00
_cell.angle_beta   90.00
_cell.angle_gamma   90.00
#
_symmetry.space_group_name_H-M   'P 1'
#
loop_
_entity.id
_entity.type
_entity.pdbx_description
1 polymer ?
#
loop_
_entity_poly.entity_id
_entity_poly.type
_entity_poly.pdbx_seq_one_letter_code
_entity_poly.pdbx_strand_id
1 'polypeptide(L)'
;MDQIVNFLLSNPLWLAVAVVVSLVVVLLMLKKVFKLLLFAGALFILYIAYLYWTGGDVAGSVDVLDQFLRSWGERVLMFFKGLGFGGTEV
;
A
#
# COMPACT_ATOMS: atom_id res chain seq x y z
N MET A 1 -18.35 -28.85 -6.85
CA MET A 1 -18.06 -27.50 -6.32
C MET A 1 -17.82 -27.56 -4.80
N ASP A 2 -18.53 -28.39 -4.04
CA ASP A 2 -18.38 -28.49 -2.56
C ASP A 2 -17.21 -29.34 -2.06
N GLN A 3 -16.61 -30.19 -2.90
CA GLN A 3 -15.55 -31.11 -2.47
C GLN A 3 -14.25 -30.41 -2.11
N ILE A 4 -13.85 -29.35 -2.84
CA ILE A 4 -12.62 -28.59 -2.55
C ILE A 4 -12.78 -27.83 -1.23
N VAL A 5 -13.94 -27.21 -1.03
CA VAL A 5 -14.24 -26.47 0.20
C VAL A 5 -14.35 -27.42 1.39
N ASN A 6 -15.05 -28.56 1.26
CA ASN A 6 -15.11 -29.57 2.33
C ASN A 6 -13.75 -30.22 2.62
N PHE A 7 -12.85 -30.34 1.65
CA PHE A 7 -11.49 -30.85 1.89
C PHE A 7 -10.58 -29.82 2.59
N LEU A 8 -10.80 -28.52 2.34
CA LEU A 8 -10.13 -27.43 3.06
C LEU A 8 -10.69 -27.25 4.48
N LEU A 9 -11.98 -27.54 4.69
CA LEU A 9 -12.66 -27.45 5.99
C LEU A 9 -12.54 -28.74 6.83
N SER A 10 -12.26 -29.89 6.21
CA SER A 10 -12.13 -31.17 6.92
C SER A 10 -10.91 -31.23 7.83
N ASN A 11 -9.90 -30.39 7.56
CA ASN A 11 -8.72 -30.27 8.39
C ASN A 11 -8.31 -28.80 8.57
N PRO A 12 -8.39 -28.26 9.80
CA PRO A 12 -8.11 -26.84 10.08
C PRO A 12 -6.69 -26.39 9.71
N LEU A 13 -5.75 -27.34 9.55
CA LEU A 13 -4.41 -27.07 9.04
C LEU A 13 -4.42 -26.44 7.65
N TRP A 14 -5.32 -26.85 6.76
CA TRP A 14 -5.37 -26.31 5.39
C TRP A 14 -5.84 -24.86 5.36
N LEU A 15 -6.75 -24.48 6.26
CA LEU A 15 -7.13 -23.08 6.43
C LEU A 15 -5.94 -22.23 6.90
N ALA A 16 -5.16 -22.72 7.86
CA ALA A 16 -3.96 -22.02 8.32
C ALA A 16 -2.94 -21.82 7.17
N VAL A 17 -2.72 -22.85 6.34
CA VAL A 17 -1.86 -22.72 5.15
C VAL A 17 -2.42 -21.69 4.17
N ALA A 18 -3.74 -21.69 3.91
CA ALA A 18 -4.36 -20.72 3.01
C ALA A 18 -4.17 -19.26 3.49
N VAL A 19 -4.30 -19.01 4.79
CA VAL A 19 -4.05 -17.69 5.39
C VAL A 19 -2.58 -17.28 5.24
N VAL A 20 -1.65 -18.19 5.53
CA VAL A 20 -0.21 -17.92 5.39
C VAL A 20 0.15 -17.64 3.94
N VAL A 21 -0.36 -18.43 2.99
CA VAL A 21 -0.14 -18.24 1.55
C VAL A 21 -0.68 -16.89 1.09
N SER A 22 -1.88 -16.51 1.53
CA SER A 22 -2.46 -15.19 1.24
C SER A 22 -1.54 -14.06 1.72
N LEU A 23 -1.03 -14.16 2.95
CA LEU A 23 -0.10 -13.18 3.51
C LEU A 23 1.20 -13.10 2.70
N VAL A 24 1.76 -14.25 2.31
CA VAL A 24 2.97 -14.33 1.48
C VAL A 24 2.74 -13.69 0.12
N VAL A 25 1.59 -13.90 -0.52
CA VAL A 25 1.27 -13.28 -1.82
C VAL A 25 1.25 -11.75 -1.71
N VAL A 26 0.67 -11.19 -0.65
CA VAL A 26 0.68 -9.74 -0.40
C VAL A 26 2.12 -9.22 -0.25
N LEU A 27 2.96 -9.93 0.51
CA LEU A 27 4.36 -9.56 0.71
C LEU A 27 5.19 -9.66 -0.59
N LEU A 28 4.95 -10.69 -1.42
CA LEU A 28 5.62 -10.87 -2.70
C LEU A 28 5.20 -9.81 -3.72
N MET A 29 3.91 -9.42 -3.72
CA MET A 29 3.45 -8.30 -4.54
C MET A 29 4.14 -7.00 -4.13
N LEU A 30 4.26 -6.74 -2.83
CA LEU A 30 4.93 -5.53 -2.34
C LEU A 30 6.37 -5.43 -2.86
N LYS A 31 7.13 -6.54 -2.85
CA LYS A 31 8.52 -6.58 -3.37
C LYS A 31 8.63 -6.16 -4.83
N LYS A 32 7.65 -6.54 -5.67
CA LYS A 32 7.60 -6.15 -7.09
C LYS A 32 7.22 -4.68 -7.26
N VAL A 33 6.21 -4.21 -6.52
CA VAL A 33 5.72 -2.83 -6.59
C VAL A 33 6.79 -1.85 -6.11
N PHE A 34 7.59 -2.21 -5.10
CA PHE A 34 8.66 -1.35 -4.58
C PHE A 34 9.69 -0.98 -5.65
N LYS A 35 10.06 -1.93 -6.52
CA LYS A 35 11.01 -1.68 -7.62
C LYS A 35 10.43 -0.73 -8.66
N LEU A 36 9.12 -0.81 -8.92
CA LEU A 36 8.40 0.11 -9.81
C LEU A 36 8.27 1.50 -9.17
N LEU A 37 7.97 1.55 -7.87
CA LEU A 37 7.87 2.78 -7.10
C LEU A 37 9.20 3.54 -7.06
N LEU A 38 10.33 2.85 -6.92
CA LEU A 38 11.65 3.46 -6.99
C LEU A 38 11.92 4.09 -8.36
N PHE A 39 11.54 3.40 -9.44
CA PHE A 39 11.70 3.93 -10.79
C PHE A 39 10.80 5.15 -11.04
N ALA A 40 9.53 5.07 -10.64
CA ALA A 40 8.59 6.19 -10.74
C ALA A 40 9.03 7.38 -9.87
N GLY A 41 9.47 7.12 -8.63
CA GLY A 41 10.00 8.13 -7.71
C GLY A 41 11.25 8.81 -8.24
N ALA A 42 12.16 8.07 -8.87
CA ALA A 42 13.33 8.65 -9.54
C ALA A 42 12.92 9.59 -10.68
N LEU A 43 11.95 9.19 -11.51
CA LEU A 43 11.38 10.06 -12.54
C LEU A 43 10.72 11.30 -11.94
N PHE A 44 10.02 11.14 -10.81
CA PHE A 44 9.32 12.23 -10.11
C PHE A 44 10.30 13.26 -9.54
N ILE A 45 11.39 12.80 -8.92
CA ILE A 45 12.47 13.68 -8.41
C ILE A 45 13.12 14.43 -9.57
N LEU A 46 13.38 13.75 -10.69
CA LEU A 46 13.95 14.38 -11.88
C LEU A 46 13.00 15.45 -12.48
N TYR A 47 11.70 15.21 -12.44
CA TYR A 47 10.69 16.18 -12.85
C TYR A 47 10.68 17.44 -11.97
N ILE A 48 10.76 17.27 -10.65
CA ILE A 48 10.86 18.40 -9.70
C ILE A 48 12.15 19.19 -9.96
N ALA A 49 13.27 18.52 -10.22
CA ALA A 49 14.54 19.18 -10.56
C ALA A 49 14.46 19.97 -11.88
N TYR A 50 13.73 19.46 -12.88
CA TYR A 50 13.47 20.18 -14.13
C TYR A 50 12.61 21.43 -13.89
N LEU A 51 11.57 21.33 -13.06
CA LEU A 51 10.75 22.47 -12.64
C LEU A 51 11.58 23.54 -11.92
N TYR A 52 12.48 23.12 -11.03
CA TYR A 52 13.40 24.01 -10.33
C TYR A 52 14.30 24.79 -11.30
N TRP A 53 14.86 24.14 -12.32
CA TRP A 53 15.73 24.80 -13.29
C TRP A 53 14.95 25.75 -14.21
N THR A 54 13.72 25.39 -14.60
CA THR A 54 12.89 26.22 -15.48
C THR A 54 12.21 27.41 -14.78
N GLY A 55 12.44 27.57 -13.46
CA GLY A 55 11.77 28.59 -12.65
C GLY A 55 10.27 28.33 -12.49
N GLY A 56 9.82 27.09 -12.75
CA GLY A 56 8.46 26.66 -12.53
C GLY A 56 8.15 26.49 -11.04
N ASP A 57 6.87 26.41 -10.71
CA ASP A 57 6.40 26.37 -9.33
C ASP A 57 6.76 25.03 -8.64
N VAL A 58 7.91 25.05 -7.96
CA VAL A 58 8.40 23.93 -7.15
C VAL A 58 7.52 23.73 -5.91
N ALA A 59 6.97 24.81 -5.35
CA ALA A 59 6.10 24.73 -4.18
C ALA A 59 4.81 23.99 -4.53
N GLY A 60 4.22 24.27 -5.70
CA GLY A 60 3.04 23.54 -6.18
C GLY A 60 3.26 22.03 -6.32
N SER A 61 4.46 21.58 -6.70
CA SER A 61 4.75 20.13 -6.81
C SER A 61 4.87 19.45 -5.45
N VAL A 62 5.40 20.15 -4.44
CA VAL A 62 5.48 19.66 -3.06
C VAL A 62 4.09 19.65 -2.42
N ASP A 63 3.28 20.69 -2.64
CA ASP A 63 1.92 20.76 -2.11
C ASP A 63 1.02 19.65 -2.64
N VAL A 64 1.16 19.28 -3.93
CA VAL A 64 0.43 18.16 -4.52
C VAL A 64 0.85 16.84 -3.87
N LEU A 65 2.13 16.65 -3.58
CA LEU A 65 2.63 15.45 -2.91
C LEU A 65 2.08 15.38 -1.47
N ASP A 66 2.10 16.48 -0.73
CA ASP A 66 1.58 16.53 0.64
C ASP A 66 0.07 16.27 0.69
N GLN A 67 -0.70 16.83 -0.25
CA GLN A 67 -2.14 16.54 -0.38
C GLN A 67 -2.38 15.06 -0.70
N PHE A 68 -1.58 14.48 -1.60
CA PHE A 68 -1.69 13.07 -1.95
C PHE A 68 -1.34 12.17 -0.76
N LEU A 69 -0.26 12.48 -0.03
CA LEU A 69 0.17 11.75 1.17
C LEU A 69 -0.85 11.84 2.30
N ARG A 70 -1.43 13.01 2.54
CA ARG A 70 -2.50 13.20 3.53
C ARG A 70 -3.74 12.40 3.17
N SER A 71 -4.22 12.52 1.93
CA SER A 71 -5.43 11.84 1.47
C SER A 71 -5.29 10.31 1.49
N TRP A 72 -4.11 9.80 1.12
CA TRP A 72 -3.82 8.37 1.18
C TRP A 72 -3.59 7.90 2.61
N GLY A 73 -2.87 8.69 3.41
CA GLY A 73 -2.59 8.44 4.83
C GLY A 73 -3.86 8.33 5.66
N GLU A 74 -4.81 9.25 5.51
CA GLU A 74 -6.09 9.21 6.22
C GLU A 74 -6.90 7.96 5.88
N ARG A 75 -6.94 7.55 4.61
CA ARG A 75 -7.65 6.32 4.18
C ARG A 75 -7.03 5.07 4.79
N VAL A 76 -5.70 5.01 4.83
CA VAL A 76 -4.98 3.93 5.49
C VAL A 76 -5.24 3.94 6.98
N LEU A 77 -5.09 5.09 7.64
CA LEU A 77 -5.35 5.24 9.07
C LEU A 77 -6.80 4.87 9.42
N MET A 78 -7.79 5.20 8.58
CA MET A 78 -9.18 4.78 8.76
C MET A 78 -9.35 3.26 8.69
N PHE A 79 -8.67 2.60 7.74
CA PHE A 79 -8.69 1.14 7.63
C PHE A 79 -8.02 0.47 8.84
N PHE A 80 -6.84 0.96 9.26
CA PHE A 80 -6.14 0.47 10.45
C PHE A 80 -6.92 0.71 11.74
N LYS A 81 -7.55 1.89 11.88
CA LYS A 81 -8.45 2.19 13.00
C LYS A 81 -9.67 1.26 13.02
N GLY A 82 -10.23 0.94 11.86
CA GLY A 82 -11.31 -0.04 11.70
C GLY A 82 -10.90 -1.48 12.08
N LEU A 83 -9.62 -1.82 12.06
CA LEU A 83 -9.08 -3.10 12.52
C LEU A 83 -8.80 -3.14 14.03
N GLY A 84 -9.17 -2.11 14.79
CA GLY A 84 -8.95 -2.04 16.25
C GLY A 84 -7.52 -1.66 16.66
N PHE A 85 -6.64 -1.34 15.70
CA PHE A 85 -5.27 -0.89 15.94
C PHE A 85 -5.17 0.61 16.26
N GLY A 86 -6.30 1.35 16.21
CA GLY A 86 -6.37 2.78 16.51
C GLY A 86 -7.08 3.02 17.85
N GLY A 87 -6.33 2.88 18.95
CA GLY A 87 -6.81 3.17 20.29
C GLY A 87 -7.33 4.60 20.47
N THR A 88 -8.38 4.67 21.27
CA THR A 88 -9.06 5.79 21.95
C THR A 88 -9.98 6.71 21.15
N GLU A 89 -11.28 6.46 21.37
CA GLU A 89 -12.24 7.45 21.88
C GLU A 89 -11.59 8.45 22.86
N VAL A 90 -11.49 9.72 22.44
CA VAL A 90 -11.85 10.94 23.19
C VAL A 90 -11.97 12.09 22.21
#